data_AF-A0A9X3Z453-F1
#
_entry.id   AF-A0A9X3Z453-F1
#
_cell.length_a   1.000
_cell.length_b   1.000
_cell.length_c   1.000
_cell.angle_alpha   90.00
_cell.angle_beta   90.00
_cell.angle_gamma   90.00
#
_symmetry.space_group_name_H-M   'P 1'
#
loop_
_entity.id
_entity.type
_entity.pdbx_description
1 polymer ?
#
loop_
_entity_poly.entity_id
_entity_poly.type
_entity_poly.pdbx_seq_one_letter_code
_entity_poly.pdbx_strand_id
1 'polypeptide(L)'
;MFLPQDTTSMVLLLIAVGLIVFSARALFKKAKKALRKRYFAGLISGKALLIGTLLLGGGDDVQTLLRLTPSPFQQFMLASDFDLDYRDNRILFSKDKAVSGYVQFEEQRATVFLSAEIGYPQSVQTVYEAVNAFAPSAQAVSSIQELIRQKVNRRILLPNGYVEVKGSKVEVRLERPLATPL
;
A
#
# COMPACT_ATOMS: atom_id res chain seq x y z
N MET A 1 -41.96 -43.79 31.11
CA MET A 1 -40.59 -43.77 30.55
C MET A 1 -40.29 -42.33 30.18
N PHE A 2 -39.75 -41.56 31.12
CA PHE A 2 -39.54 -40.11 30.98
C PHE A 2 -38.19 -39.89 30.27
N LEU A 3 -38.23 -39.48 29.01
CA LEU A 3 -37.05 -38.93 28.33
C LEU A 3 -36.76 -37.55 28.93
N PRO A 4 -35.49 -37.21 29.20
CA PRO A 4 -35.14 -36.04 29.98
C PRO A 4 -35.37 -34.78 29.14
N GLN A 5 -36.33 -33.96 29.57
CA GLN A 5 -36.69 -32.67 28.99
C GLN A 5 -35.51 -31.66 28.99
N ASP A 6 -34.47 -31.96 29.78
CA ASP A 6 -33.26 -31.15 29.92
C ASP A 6 -32.29 -31.27 28.74
N THR A 7 -32.18 -32.45 28.12
CA THR A 7 -31.23 -32.65 27.00
C THR A 7 -31.73 -32.00 25.71
N THR A 8 -33.04 -32.02 25.46
CA THR A 8 -33.65 -31.33 24.32
C THR A 8 -33.52 -29.82 24.42
N SER A 9 -33.66 -29.28 25.64
CA SER A 9 -33.49 -27.85 25.92
C SER A 9 -32.04 -27.40 25.75
N MET A 10 -31.06 -28.20 26.21
CA MET A 10 -29.63 -27.94 26.00
C MET A 10 -29.23 -27.98 24.51
N VAL A 11 -29.74 -28.95 23.76
CA VAL A 11 -29.44 -29.08 22.32
C VAL A 11 -30.02 -27.90 21.53
N LEU A 12 -31.25 -27.47 21.86
CA LEU A 12 -31.85 -26.28 21.25
C LEU A 12 -31.06 -25.01 21.57
N LEU A 13 -30.53 -24.89 22.79
CA LEU A 13 -29.72 -23.74 23.19
C LEU A 13 -28.37 -23.69 22.47
N LEU A 14 -27.73 -24.85 22.25
CA LEU A 14 -26.50 -24.95 21.46
C LEU A 14 -26.74 -24.63 19.98
N ILE A 15 -27.85 -25.07 19.41
CA ILE A 15 -28.24 -24.73 18.03
C ILE A 15 -28.54 -23.23 17.90
N ALA A 16 -29.25 -22.65 18.87
CA ALA A 16 -29.54 -21.22 18.90
C ALA A 16 -28.24 -20.38 19.00
N VAL A 17 -27.31 -20.75 19.89
CA VAL A 17 -26.00 -20.08 20.00
C VAL A 17 -25.20 -20.23 18.71
N GLY A 18 -25.18 -21.42 18.10
CA GLY A 18 -24.53 -21.65 16.81
C GLY A 18 -25.11 -20.77 15.70
N LEU A 19 -26.45 -20.63 15.64
CA LEU A 19 -27.14 -19.77 14.67
C LEU A 19 -26.85 -18.28 14.92
N ILE A 20 -26.77 -17.83 16.17
CA ILE A 20 -26.44 -16.44 16.51
C ILE A 20 -24.99 -16.12 16.12
N VAL A 21 -24.03 -17.01 16.42
CA VAL A 21 -22.62 -16.81 16.04
C VAL A 21 -22.46 -16.84 14.51
N PHE A 22 -23.15 -17.73 13.81
CA PHE A 22 -23.09 -17.82 12.36
C PHE A 22 -23.73 -16.61 11.67
N SER A 23 -24.90 -16.16 12.14
CA SER A 23 -25.58 -14.97 11.63
C SER A 23 -24.84 -13.69 11.96
N ALA A 24 -24.23 -13.56 13.15
CA ALA A 24 -23.33 -12.47 13.49
C ALA A 24 -22.11 -12.44 12.55
N ARG A 25 -21.50 -13.59 12.25
CA ARG A 25 -20.34 -13.67 11.34
C ARG A 25 -20.71 -13.34 9.89
N ALA A 26 -21.92 -13.73 9.45
CA ALA A 26 -22.46 -13.38 8.13
C ALA A 26 -22.83 -11.90 8.02
N LEU A 27 -23.44 -11.33 9.06
CA LEU A 27 -23.72 -9.90 9.18
C LEU A 27 -22.42 -9.10 9.24
N PHE A 28 -21.38 -9.56 9.94
CA PHE A 28 -20.08 -8.91 9.99
C PHE A 28 -19.38 -8.93 8.62
N LYS A 29 -19.47 -10.04 7.87
CA LYS A 29 -18.98 -10.09 6.49
C LYS A 29 -19.74 -9.16 5.55
N LYS A 30 -21.08 -9.10 5.65
CA LYS A 30 -21.91 -8.16 4.86
C LYS A 30 -21.66 -6.71 5.25
N ALA A 31 -21.55 -6.40 6.54
CA ALA A 31 -21.24 -5.07 7.06
C ALA A 31 -19.83 -4.64 6.63
N LYS A 32 -18.82 -5.52 6.69
CA LYS A 32 -17.46 -5.22 6.19
C LYS A 32 -17.45 -4.97 4.67
N LYS A 33 -18.28 -5.69 3.90
CA LYS A 33 -18.44 -5.49 2.45
C LYS A 33 -19.23 -4.21 2.12
N ALA A 34 -20.21 -3.85 2.95
CA ALA A 34 -21.01 -2.63 2.82
C ALA A 34 -20.25 -1.38 3.29
N LEU A 35 -19.42 -1.47 4.34
CA LEU A 35 -18.48 -0.43 4.75
C LEU A 35 -17.48 -0.19 3.62
N ARG A 36 -16.85 -1.24 3.08
CA ARG A 36 -15.99 -1.10 1.88
C ARG A 36 -16.74 -0.40 0.74
N LYS A 37 -18.00 -0.76 0.45
CA LYS A 37 -18.78 -0.06 -0.58
C LYS A 37 -19.13 1.39 -0.23
N ARG A 38 -19.37 1.75 1.03
CA ARG A 38 -19.68 3.14 1.42
C ARG A 38 -18.45 4.04 1.46
N TYR A 39 -17.29 3.53 1.89
CA TYR A 39 -16.02 4.25 1.73
C TYR A 39 -15.64 4.43 0.25
N PHE A 40 -16.03 3.50 -0.64
CA PHE A 40 -15.84 3.67 -2.08
C PHE A 40 -16.93 4.48 -2.78
N ALA A 41 -18.16 4.56 -2.26
CA ALA A 41 -19.23 5.36 -2.87
C ALA A 41 -19.18 6.84 -2.47
N GLY A 42 -18.58 7.18 -1.32
CA GLY A 42 -18.26 8.56 -0.95
C GLY A 42 -17.11 9.16 -1.75
N LEU A 43 -16.29 8.32 -2.41
CA LEU A 43 -15.15 8.74 -3.22
C LEU A 43 -15.49 8.97 -4.71
N ILE A 44 -16.74 8.71 -5.13
CA ILE A 44 -17.18 8.83 -6.54
C ILE A 44 -17.90 10.16 -6.82
N SER A 45 -18.09 11.01 -5.81
CA SER A 45 -18.41 12.42 -6.02
C SER A 45 -17.11 13.21 -6.03
N GLY A 46 -16.51 13.35 -7.22
CA GLY A 46 -15.26 14.07 -7.52
C GLY A 46 -15.28 15.59 -7.25
N LYS A 47 -15.93 16.02 -6.17
CA LYS A 47 -15.96 17.41 -5.68
C LYS A 47 -15.86 17.56 -4.16
N ALA A 48 -15.88 16.48 -3.38
CA ALA A 48 -15.83 16.58 -1.91
C ALA A 48 -14.44 16.35 -1.30
N LEU A 49 -13.46 15.85 -2.05
CA LEU A 49 -12.11 15.55 -1.53
C LEU A 49 -11.15 16.75 -1.57
N LEU A 50 -11.61 17.93 -2.00
CA LEU A 50 -10.80 19.15 -2.03
C LEU A 50 -10.99 20.06 -0.81
N ILE A 51 -11.96 19.76 0.07
CA ILE A 51 -12.29 20.63 1.21
C ILE A 51 -11.94 19.98 2.57
N GLY A 52 -11.85 18.64 2.65
CA GLY A 52 -11.55 17.94 3.91
C GLY A 52 -10.08 17.86 4.31
N THR A 53 -9.16 18.01 3.36
CA THR A 53 -7.70 17.90 3.60
C THR A 53 -7.02 19.23 3.94
N LEU A 54 -7.75 20.34 3.90
CA LEU A 54 -7.22 21.67 4.26
C LEU A 54 -7.24 21.97 5.77
N LEU A 55 -7.74 21.05 6.61
CA LEU A 55 -7.90 21.27 8.06
C LEU A 55 -7.12 20.30 8.97
N LEU A 56 -6.31 19.41 8.41
CA LEU A 56 -5.47 18.51 9.20
C LEU A 56 -4.05 18.47 8.60
N GLY A 57 -3.26 19.50 8.95
CA GLY A 57 -1.78 19.61 9.05
C GLY A 57 -0.78 18.66 8.37
N GLY A 58 -1.13 17.75 7.47
CA GLY A 58 -0.22 16.74 6.92
C GLY A 58 0.48 17.13 5.62
N GLY A 59 -0.02 18.14 4.90
CA GLY A 59 0.56 18.56 3.61
C GLY A 59 1.95 19.18 3.75
N ASP A 60 2.15 20.01 4.78
CA ASP A 60 3.43 20.67 5.05
C ASP A 60 4.49 19.66 5.53
N ASP A 61 4.08 18.65 6.32
CA ASP A 61 4.96 17.60 6.81
C ASP A 61 5.48 16.70 5.69
N VAL A 62 4.62 16.31 4.75
CA VAL A 62 5.00 15.48 3.58
C VAL A 62 6.02 16.21 2.71
N GLN A 63 5.76 17.48 2.35
CA GLN A 63 6.69 18.25 1.53
C GLN A 63 8.02 18.48 2.25
N THR A 64 7.98 18.75 3.56
CA THR A 64 9.19 18.98 4.36
C THR A 64 10.05 17.73 4.44
N LEU A 65 9.45 16.56 4.68
CA LEU A 65 10.17 15.29 4.76
C LEU A 65 10.68 14.83 3.39
N LEU A 66 9.92 15.05 2.30
CA LEU A 66 10.40 14.74 0.95
C LEU A 66 11.67 15.49 0.58
N ARG A 67 11.94 16.69 1.15
CA ARG A 67 13.20 17.43 0.90
C ARG A 67 14.46 16.66 1.33
N LEU A 68 14.31 15.66 2.20
CA LEU A 68 15.39 14.77 2.63
C LEU A 68 15.68 13.65 1.61
N THR A 69 14.91 13.56 0.53
CA THR A 69 15.12 12.62 -0.58
C THR A 69 15.73 13.35 -1.80
N PRO A 70 16.23 12.64 -2.82
CA PRO A 70 16.80 13.27 -4.02
C PRO A 70 15.78 14.10 -4.80
N SER A 71 16.15 15.26 -5.33
CA SER A 71 15.25 16.16 -6.07
C SER A 71 14.47 15.49 -7.22
N PRO A 72 15.06 14.59 -8.04
CA PRO A 72 14.29 13.86 -9.06
C PRO A 72 13.17 13.00 -8.46
N PHE A 73 13.42 12.40 -7.29
CA PHE A 73 12.42 11.61 -6.57
C PHE A 73 11.33 12.49 -5.96
N GLN A 74 11.69 13.66 -5.43
CA GLN A 74 10.70 14.66 -4.96
C GLN A 74 9.75 15.05 -6.09
N GLN A 75 10.30 15.39 -7.26
CA GLN A 75 9.51 15.74 -8.44
C GLN A 75 8.63 14.58 -8.89
N PHE A 76 9.17 13.36 -8.93
CA PHE A 76 8.40 12.16 -9.27
C PHE A 76 7.20 11.96 -8.32
N MET A 77 7.41 12.09 -7.02
CA MET A 77 6.36 11.94 -6.00
C MET A 77 5.28 13.03 -6.06
N LEU A 78 5.66 14.25 -6.46
CA LEU A 78 4.74 15.40 -6.55
C LEU A 78 4.04 15.51 -7.92
N ALA A 79 4.66 15.03 -8.99
CA ALA A 79 4.12 15.10 -10.36
C ALA A 79 3.29 13.88 -10.74
N SER A 80 3.56 12.74 -10.11
CA SER A 80 2.72 11.55 -10.25
C SER A 80 1.53 11.71 -9.32
N ASP A 81 0.30 11.63 -9.82
CA ASP A 81 -0.97 11.75 -9.07
C ASP A 81 -1.13 10.71 -7.93
N PHE A 82 -0.21 10.71 -6.97
CA PHE A 82 -0.19 9.84 -5.81
C PHE A 82 -1.08 10.44 -4.72
N ASP A 83 -1.90 9.59 -4.13
CA ASP A 83 -2.50 9.89 -2.83
C ASP A 83 -1.40 9.74 -1.77
N LEU A 84 -0.99 10.87 -1.18
CA LEU A 84 0.04 10.94 -0.14
C LEU A 84 -0.61 11.07 1.25
N ASP A 85 -0.09 10.32 2.22
CA ASP A 85 -0.50 10.41 3.62
C ASP A 85 0.75 10.29 4.51
N TYR A 86 0.74 10.88 5.70
CA TYR A 86 1.84 10.78 6.66
C TYR A 86 1.37 10.11 7.95
N ARG A 87 1.93 8.94 8.26
CA ARG A 87 1.63 8.16 9.48
C ARG A 87 2.83 7.36 9.92
N ASP A 88 2.97 7.13 11.23
CA ASP A 88 3.99 6.24 11.81
C ASP A 88 5.43 6.57 11.34
N ASN A 89 5.75 7.86 11.20
CA ASN A 89 7.02 8.36 10.65
C ASN A 89 7.33 7.88 9.22
N ARG A 90 6.27 7.73 8.41
CA ARG A 90 6.35 7.30 7.01
C ARG A 90 5.44 8.16 6.14
N ILE A 91 5.94 8.51 4.97
CA ILE A 91 5.10 9.04 3.89
C ILE A 91 4.55 7.83 3.14
N LEU A 92 3.29 7.53 3.34
CA LEU A 92 2.57 6.51 2.58
C LEU A 92 2.16 7.10 1.24
N PHE A 93 2.28 6.32 0.17
CA PHE A 93 1.83 6.72 -1.15
C PHE A 93 1.10 5.60 -1.86
N SER A 94 0.08 5.93 -2.63
CA SER A 94 -0.63 4.96 -3.47
C SER A 94 -1.21 5.59 -4.73
N LYS A 95 -1.34 4.80 -5.79
CA LYS A 95 -1.91 5.21 -7.07
C LYS A 95 -2.71 4.07 -7.70
N ASP A 96 -3.94 4.38 -8.09
CA ASP A 96 -4.87 3.52 -8.85
C ASP A 96 -5.05 2.09 -8.31
N LYS A 97 -4.79 1.87 -7.01
CA LYS A 97 -4.73 0.55 -6.32
C LYS A 97 -3.68 -0.42 -6.87
N ALA A 98 -2.96 -0.04 -7.91
CA ALA A 98 -1.99 -0.87 -8.61
C ALA A 98 -0.55 -0.54 -8.21
N VAL A 99 -0.34 0.63 -7.58
CA VAL A 99 0.94 1.03 -6.96
C VAL A 99 0.69 1.47 -5.52
N SER A 100 1.55 1.04 -4.62
CA SER A 100 1.55 1.48 -3.22
C SER A 100 2.93 1.38 -2.62
N GLY A 101 3.23 2.20 -1.63
CA GLY A 101 4.52 2.17 -0.99
C GLY A 101 4.62 3.12 0.17
N TYR A 102 5.84 3.26 0.67
CA TYR A 102 6.16 4.24 1.70
C TYR A 102 7.58 4.75 1.57
N VAL A 103 7.80 5.97 2.06
CA VAL A 103 9.10 6.55 2.32
C VAL A 103 9.26 6.62 3.84
N GLN A 104 10.32 6.02 4.37
CA GLN A 104 10.63 6.01 5.78
C GLN A 104 11.98 6.69 6.02
N PHE A 105 12.08 7.46 7.10
CA PHE A 105 13.29 8.17 7.48
C PHE A 105 13.76 7.65 8.84
N GLU A 106 14.91 6.97 8.88
CA GLU A 106 15.50 6.36 10.08
C GLU A 106 17.01 6.58 10.07
N GLU A 107 17.61 6.96 11.21
CA GLU A 107 19.06 6.94 11.44
C GLU A 107 19.92 7.50 10.29
N GLN A 108 19.53 8.68 9.77
CA GLN A 108 20.19 9.34 8.62
C GLN A 108 20.07 8.62 7.28
N ARG A 109 19.07 7.76 7.12
CA ARG A 109 18.73 7.11 5.87
C ARG A 109 17.27 7.32 5.48
N ALA A 110 17.05 7.45 4.18
CA ALA A 110 15.74 7.36 3.56
C ALA A 110 15.59 5.96 2.95
N THR A 111 14.54 5.24 3.34
CA THR A 111 14.15 3.95 2.78
C THR A 111 12.86 4.12 1.99
N VAL A 112 12.89 3.76 0.72
CA VAL A 112 11.70 3.71 -0.14
C VAL A 112 11.32 2.26 -0.34
N PHE A 113 10.07 1.94 -0.01
CA PHE A 113 9.44 0.70 -0.39
C PHE A 113 8.34 0.99 -1.41
N LEU A 114 8.31 0.25 -2.51
CA LEU A 114 7.30 0.37 -3.56
C LEU A 114 6.84 -1.03 -3.98
N SER A 115 5.54 -1.22 -4.11
CA SER A 115 4.91 -2.43 -4.63
C SER A 115 3.99 -2.05 -5.77
N ALA A 116 4.12 -2.76 -6.89
CA ALA A 116 3.34 -2.53 -8.09
C ALA A 116 2.84 -3.84 -8.70
N GLU A 117 1.61 -3.81 -9.24
CA GLU A 117 1.03 -4.93 -9.97
C GLU A 117 1.56 -4.97 -11.42
N ILE A 118 2.21 -6.06 -11.80
CA ILE A 118 2.82 -6.31 -13.12
C ILE A 118 1.77 -6.37 -14.23
N GLY A 119 0.51 -6.72 -13.90
CA GLY A 119 -0.59 -6.78 -14.86
C GLY A 119 -0.97 -5.43 -15.48
N TYR A 120 -0.50 -4.31 -14.90
CA TYR A 120 -0.76 -2.97 -15.38
C TYR A 120 0.54 -2.34 -15.90
N PRO A 121 0.67 -2.09 -17.22
CA PRO A 121 1.89 -1.53 -17.80
C PRO A 121 2.33 -0.20 -17.18
N GLN A 122 1.37 0.65 -16.82
CA GLN A 122 1.64 1.93 -16.16
C GLN A 122 2.28 1.75 -14.78
N SER A 123 1.87 0.76 -14.01
CA SER A 123 2.44 0.47 -12.68
C SER A 123 3.89 0.00 -12.79
N VAL A 124 4.21 -0.78 -13.82
CA VAL A 124 5.58 -1.21 -14.10
C VAL A 124 6.45 -0.02 -14.53
N GLN A 125 5.89 0.89 -15.32
CA GLN A 125 6.58 2.14 -15.68
C GLN A 125 6.89 3.00 -14.45
N THR A 126 5.94 3.12 -13.51
CA THR A 126 6.14 3.81 -12.23
C THR A 126 7.28 3.20 -11.40
N VAL A 127 7.48 1.88 -11.45
CA VAL A 127 8.61 1.22 -10.78
C VAL A 127 9.94 1.68 -11.37
N TYR A 128 10.06 1.72 -12.70
CA TYR A 128 11.30 2.16 -13.36
C TYR A 128 11.61 3.62 -13.05
N GLU A 129 10.59 4.48 -13.08
CA GLU A 129 10.72 5.90 -12.77
C GLU A 129 11.14 6.11 -11.32
N ALA A 130 10.52 5.40 -10.36
CA ALA A 130 10.89 5.48 -8.95
C ALA A 130 12.35 5.03 -8.71
N VAL A 131 12.76 3.91 -9.32
CA VAL A 131 14.14 3.42 -9.22
C VAL A 131 15.11 4.43 -9.82
N ASN A 132 14.83 4.96 -11.00
CA ASN A 132 15.70 5.91 -11.67
C ASN A 132 15.77 7.25 -10.92
N ALA A 133 14.66 7.71 -10.34
CA ALA A 133 14.58 8.98 -9.62
C ALA A 133 15.24 8.91 -8.22
N PHE A 134 15.08 7.79 -7.51
CA PHE A 134 15.62 7.62 -6.16
C PHE A 134 17.06 7.09 -6.16
N ALA A 135 17.37 6.11 -7.00
CA ALA A 135 18.68 5.47 -7.07
C ALA A 135 19.09 5.16 -8.54
N PRO A 136 19.47 6.20 -9.31
CA PRO A 136 19.78 6.07 -10.73
C PRO A 136 20.79 4.95 -11.01
N SER A 137 20.38 3.95 -11.81
CA SER A 137 21.25 2.88 -12.28
C SER A 137 20.65 2.25 -13.54
N ALA A 138 21.32 2.45 -14.68
CA ALA A 138 20.88 1.88 -15.96
C ALA A 138 20.84 0.35 -15.91
N GLN A 139 21.80 -0.27 -15.20
CA GLN A 139 21.85 -1.72 -15.00
C GLN A 139 20.72 -2.24 -14.10
N ALA A 140 20.30 -1.44 -13.10
CA ALA A 140 19.15 -1.81 -12.27
C ALA A 140 17.87 -1.85 -13.10
N VAL A 141 17.60 -0.80 -13.90
CA VAL A 141 16.39 -0.72 -14.72
C VAL A 141 16.31 -1.87 -15.72
N SER A 142 17.41 -2.19 -16.41
CA SER A 142 17.43 -3.32 -17.36
C SER A 142 17.20 -4.67 -16.69
N SER A 143 17.82 -4.88 -15.51
CA SER A 143 17.63 -6.11 -14.73
C SER A 143 16.19 -6.28 -14.25
N ILE A 144 15.52 -5.20 -13.86
CA ILE A 144 14.11 -5.23 -13.46
C ILE A 144 13.22 -5.55 -14.66
N GLN A 145 13.47 -4.91 -15.82
CA GLN A 145 12.74 -5.18 -17.05
C GLN A 145 12.82 -6.66 -17.45
N GLU A 146 14.02 -7.23 -17.40
CA GLU A 146 14.23 -8.64 -17.67
C GLU A 146 13.49 -9.53 -16.67
N LEU A 147 13.60 -9.23 -15.37
CA LEU A 147 12.95 -9.97 -14.30
C LEU A 147 11.42 -10.00 -14.46
N ILE A 148 10.82 -8.84 -14.73
CA ILE A 148 9.37 -8.71 -14.94
C ILE A 148 8.94 -9.45 -16.22
N ARG A 149 9.73 -9.37 -17.30
CA ARG A 149 9.46 -10.08 -18.55
C ARG A 149 9.49 -11.60 -18.37
N GLN A 150 10.45 -12.10 -17.60
CA GLN A 150 10.58 -13.54 -17.33
C GLN A 150 9.45 -14.06 -16.41
N LYS A 151 8.78 -13.18 -15.66
CA LYS A 151 7.72 -13.53 -14.69
C LYS A 151 8.18 -14.59 -13.67
N VAL A 152 9.46 -14.56 -13.31
CA VAL A 152 10.05 -15.51 -12.36
C VAL A 152 10.05 -14.89 -10.98
N ASN A 153 9.58 -15.65 -9.99
CA ASN A 153 9.65 -15.24 -8.59
C ASN A 153 11.11 -15.23 -8.14
N ARG A 154 11.72 -14.05 -8.12
CA ARG A 154 13.15 -13.89 -7.82
C ARG A 154 13.42 -12.50 -7.27
N ARG A 155 14.39 -12.45 -6.35
CA ARG A 155 14.99 -11.23 -5.83
C ARG A 155 16.32 -10.95 -6.54
N ILE A 156 16.53 -9.70 -6.94
CA ILE A 156 17.79 -9.15 -7.45
C ILE A 156 18.27 -8.09 -6.48
N LEU A 157 19.54 -8.20 -6.07
CA LEU A 157 20.18 -7.17 -5.24
C LEU A 157 20.61 -6.00 -6.13
N LEU A 158 20.36 -4.79 -5.62
CA LEU A 158 20.84 -3.54 -6.19
C LEU A 158 21.90 -2.95 -5.24
N PRO A 159 22.78 -2.05 -5.72
CA PRO A 159 23.78 -1.42 -4.86
C PRO A 159 23.21 -0.77 -3.60
N ASN A 160 21.96 -0.32 -3.68
CA ASN A 160 21.26 0.43 -2.65
C ASN A 160 19.93 -0.25 -2.24
N GLY A 161 19.83 -1.58 -2.33
CA GLY A 161 18.63 -2.30 -1.92
C GLY A 161 18.34 -3.54 -2.75
N TYR A 162 17.08 -3.77 -3.11
CA TYR A 162 16.70 -4.91 -3.94
C TYR A 162 15.41 -4.66 -4.72
N VAL A 163 15.22 -5.47 -5.77
CA VAL A 163 13.93 -5.67 -6.42
C VAL A 163 13.55 -7.13 -6.32
N GLU A 164 12.28 -7.41 -6.10
CA GLU A 164 11.76 -8.76 -5.97
C GLU A 164 10.45 -8.89 -6.75
N VAL A 165 10.36 -9.90 -7.61
CA VAL A 165 9.09 -10.27 -8.25
C VAL A 165 8.45 -11.40 -7.43
N LYS A 166 7.19 -11.22 -7.06
CA LYS A 166 6.35 -12.18 -6.32
C LYS A 166 5.00 -12.33 -7.00
N GLY A 167 4.86 -13.37 -7.82
CA GLY A 167 3.65 -13.67 -8.57
C GLY A 167 3.33 -12.54 -9.55
N SER A 168 2.23 -11.83 -9.30
CA SER A 168 1.80 -10.68 -10.11
C SER A 168 2.38 -9.36 -9.67
N LYS A 169 3.23 -9.32 -8.63
CA LYS A 169 3.75 -8.08 -8.05
C LYS A 169 5.24 -7.94 -8.23
N VAL A 170 5.68 -6.70 -8.38
CA VAL A 170 7.08 -6.31 -8.19
C VAL A 170 7.16 -5.45 -6.92
N GLU A 171 8.12 -5.78 -6.07
CA GLU A 171 8.45 -5.05 -4.85
C GLU A 171 9.86 -4.49 -5.00
N VAL A 172 10.03 -3.24 -4.65
CA VAL A 172 11.30 -2.53 -4.69
C VAL A 172 11.54 -1.96 -3.31
N ARG A 173 12.74 -2.22 -2.77
CA ARG A 173 13.24 -1.54 -1.58
C ARG A 173 14.55 -0.86 -1.94
N LEU A 174 14.61 0.46 -1.75
CA LEU A 174 15.80 1.26 -1.97
C LEU A 174 16.15 2.01 -0.70
N GLU A 175 17.43 2.19 -0.45
CA GLU A 175 17.96 2.83 0.73
C GLU A 175 19.05 3.81 0.31
N ARG A 176 19.04 5.01 0.89
CA ARG A 176 20.07 6.02 0.64
C ARG A 176 20.30 6.84 1.91
N PRO A 177 21.51 7.38 2.14
CA PRO A 177 21.69 8.45 3.10
C PRO A 177 20.73 9.62 2.83
N LEU A 178 20.29 10.32 3.88
CA LEU A 178 19.48 11.54 3.71
C LEU A 178 20.24 12.54 2.83
N ALA A 179 19.50 13.25 1.97
CA ALA A 179 20.07 14.39 1.28
C ALA A 179 20.48 15.43 2.32
N THR A 180 21.73 15.88 2.29
CA THR A 180 22.16 17.04 3.07
C THR A 180 21.40 18.26 2.53
N PRO A 181 20.63 18.99 3.34
CA PRO A 181 20.05 20.25 2.89
C PRO A 181 21.21 21.20 2.51
N LEU A 182 21.17 21.71 1.28
CA LEU A 182 22.06 22.77 0.81
C LEU A 182 21.71 24.11 1.46
#